data_AF-A0A2B4RL67-F1
#
_entry.id   AF-A0A2B4RL67-F1
#
_cell.length_a   1.000
_cell.length_b   1.000
_cell.length_c   1.000
_cell.angle_alpha   90.00
_cell.angle_beta   90.00
_cell.angle_gamma   90.00
#
_symmetry.space_group_name_H-M   'P 1'
#
loop_
_entity.id
_entity.type
_entity.pdbx_description
1 polymer ?
#
loop_
_entity_poly.entity_id
_entity_poly.type
_entity_poly.pdbx_seq_one_letter_code
_entity_poly.pdbx_strand_id
1 'polypeptide(L)'
;MKHRIIDVQMSDVSVLFNYPMMKLWFVTAVLSSVAALLAAGYYSDRDDSECSNSCSSKSDVSNPFTRLDEKLDEILEYLRVNDLYCNGGVGFKPTPKPAPGPFESCKEILEAKRADGNKAYELEIEGQKTQVYCHMTDLGSCGGGGWTMVMKMDGNKHTFTYDKALWSDKNTLNPQGGKTGFDSQETKLPTYWDTPFSKICVGMKVGSQIKFLKIDQKADSLHSLIADGQHRATSLGRDAWKTLIGSDASLQRNCNIEGFNAKGSSGRHSRARIGIAANEQNDCGSCDSRIGLGTGGYPEDSVSCGDVVRHGGDNGDKTIKALGYILVQ
;
A
#
# COMPACT_ATOMS: atom_id res chain seq x y z
N MET A 1 -43.13 4.96 59.29
CA MET A 1 -43.72 3.96 58.38
C MET A 1 -42.60 3.38 57.54
N LYS A 2 -42.39 2.06 57.62
CA LYS A 2 -41.32 1.34 56.90
C LYS A 2 -41.81 0.99 55.50
N HIS A 3 -41.14 1.45 54.45
CA HIS A 3 -41.31 0.89 53.11
C HIS A 3 -40.53 -0.42 53.00
N ARG A 4 -41.24 -1.52 52.72
CA ARG A 4 -40.65 -2.80 52.35
C ARG A 4 -40.22 -2.73 50.90
N ILE A 5 -38.95 -3.02 50.67
CA ILE A 5 -38.39 -3.41 49.37
C ILE A 5 -38.96 -4.80 49.07
N ILE A 6 -39.57 -4.95 47.90
CA ILE A 6 -39.89 -6.27 47.34
C ILE A 6 -38.68 -6.65 46.50
N ASP A 7 -37.84 -7.52 47.04
CA ASP A 7 -36.82 -8.25 46.27
C ASP A 7 -37.55 -9.23 45.34
N VAL A 8 -37.41 -9.02 44.03
CA VAL A 8 -37.80 -10.01 43.01
C VAL A 8 -36.56 -10.85 42.73
N GLN A 9 -36.57 -12.12 43.14
CA GLN A 9 -35.51 -13.07 42.82
C GLN A 9 -35.40 -13.27 41.30
N MET A 10 -34.16 -13.42 40.83
CA MET A 10 -33.76 -13.66 39.43
C MET A 10 -34.17 -15.04 38.87
N SER A 11 -35.17 -15.69 39.46
CA SER A 11 -35.74 -16.97 39.02
C SER A 11 -37.07 -16.83 38.25
N ASP A 12 -37.66 -15.64 38.15
CA ASP A 12 -38.96 -15.43 37.48
C ASP A 12 -38.90 -14.68 36.14
N VAL A 13 -37.70 -14.37 35.62
CA VAL A 13 -37.57 -13.78 34.26
C VAL A 13 -37.69 -14.84 33.16
N SER A 14 -37.51 -16.11 33.50
CA SER A 14 -37.61 -17.26 32.58
C SER A 14 -39.04 -17.56 32.11
N VAL A 15 -40.06 -16.92 32.68
CA VAL A 15 -41.47 -17.12 32.26
C VAL A 15 -41.95 -16.07 31.25
N LEU A 16 -41.24 -14.95 31.09
CA LEU A 16 -41.64 -13.86 30.16
C LEU A 16 -41.07 -14.00 28.74
N PHE A 17 -40.20 -14.98 28.48
CA PHE A 17 -39.54 -15.16 27.18
C PHE A 17 -40.29 -16.04 26.16
N ASN A 18 -41.47 -16.56 26.53
CA ASN A 18 -42.24 -17.49 25.69
C ASN A 18 -43.30 -16.86 24.78
N TYR A 19 -43.38 -15.53 24.71
CA TYR A 19 -44.32 -14.86 23.80
C TYR A 19 -43.58 -14.00 22.75
N PRO A 20 -43.75 -14.29 21.44
CA PRO A 20 -43.02 -13.61 20.36
C PRO A 20 -43.30 -12.09 20.26
N MET A 21 -44.45 -11.63 20.78
CA MET A 21 -44.81 -10.21 20.82
C MET A 21 -43.92 -9.38 21.77
N MET A 22 -43.43 -9.95 22.88
CA MET A 22 -42.59 -9.20 23.83
C MET A 22 -41.15 -8.99 23.32
N LYS A 23 -40.64 -9.91 22.49
CA LYS A 23 -39.33 -9.78 21.83
C LYS A 23 -39.33 -8.66 20.79
N LEU A 24 -40.43 -8.55 20.04
CA LEU A 24 -40.60 -7.46 19.06
C LEU A 24 -40.64 -6.09 19.75
N TRP A 25 -41.36 -5.99 20.89
CA TRP A 25 -41.43 -4.77 21.69
C TRP A 25 -40.07 -4.33 22.25
N PHE A 26 -39.25 -5.27 22.72
CA PHE A 26 -37.90 -4.98 23.20
C PHE A 26 -36.98 -4.49 22.07
N VAL A 27 -37.04 -5.15 20.91
CA VAL A 27 -36.25 -4.75 19.73
C VAL A 27 -36.69 -3.37 19.22
N THR A 28 -38.00 -3.08 19.18
CA THR A 28 -38.50 -1.75 18.79
C THR A 28 -38.17 -0.67 19.81
N ALA A 29 -38.14 -0.98 21.11
CA ALA A 29 -37.76 -0.04 22.16
C ALA A 29 -36.26 0.30 22.08
N VAL A 30 -35.41 -0.68 21.81
CA VAL A 30 -33.96 -0.50 21.62
C VAL A 30 -33.70 0.29 20.33
N LEU A 31 -34.33 -0.07 19.21
CA LEU A 31 -34.20 0.67 17.94
C LEU A 31 -34.69 2.12 18.04
N SER A 32 -35.79 2.37 18.76
CA SER A 32 -36.29 3.74 18.99
C SER A 32 -35.34 4.57 19.85
N SER A 33 -34.67 3.93 20.83
CA SER A 33 -33.68 4.61 21.69
C SER A 33 -32.41 4.97 20.92
N VAL A 34 -31.97 4.09 20.01
CA VAL A 34 -30.82 4.33 19.12
C VAL A 34 -31.15 5.41 18.07
N ALA A 35 -32.36 5.41 17.52
CA ALA A 35 -32.82 6.44 16.60
C ALA A 35 -32.95 7.82 17.27
N ALA A 36 -33.40 7.87 18.54
CA ALA A 36 -33.47 9.10 19.32
C ALA A 36 -32.08 9.69 19.62
N LEU A 37 -31.07 8.85 19.87
CA LEU A 37 -29.68 9.28 20.04
C LEU A 37 -29.05 9.81 18.75
N LEU A 38 -29.38 9.20 17.59
CA LEU A 38 -28.96 9.68 16.28
C LEU A 38 -29.64 11.00 15.88
N ALA A 39 -30.91 11.18 16.24
CA ALA A 39 -31.65 12.41 16.00
C ALA A 39 -31.15 13.57 16.90
N ALA A 40 -30.79 13.29 18.15
CA ALA A 40 -30.21 14.27 19.06
C ALA A 40 -28.80 14.75 18.63
N GLY A 41 -28.03 13.90 17.93
CA GLY A 41 -26.74 14.29 17.34
C GLY A 41 -26.84 15.11 16.06
N TYR A 42 -28.02 15.17 15.42
CA TYR A 42 -28.22 15.86 14.14
C TYR A 42 -28.86 17.26 14.28
N TYR A 43 -29.26 17.65 15.50
CA TYR A 43 -29.93 18.93 15.78
C TYR A 43 -29.11 19.75 16.79
N SER A 44 -27.89 20.12 16.43
CA SER A 44 -27.06 21.04 17.20
C SER A 44 -26.09 21.78 16.28
N ASP A 45 -26.62 22.61 15.39
CA ASP A 45 -25.90 23.75 14.81
C ASP A 45 -26.88 24.92 14.68
N ARG A 46 -26.91 25.78 15.70
CA ARG A 46 -27.31 27.20 15.64
C ARG A 46 -26.95 27.91 16.94
N ASP A 47 -26.35 29.09 16.76
CA ASP A 47 -25.82 30.06 17.73
C ASP A 47 -26.67 30.27 18.98
N ASP A 48 -26.03 30.36 20.16
CA ASP A 48 -25.81 31.65 20.86
C ASP A 48 -25.16 31.49 22.24
N SER A 49 -24.41 32.53 22.57
CA SER A 49 -23.79 33.00 23.83
C SER A 49 -24.17 32.40 25.21
N GLU A 50 -23.12 32.37 26.06
CA GLU A 50 -23.10 32.43 27.53
C GLU A 50 -23.72 31.29 28.36
N CYS A 51 -22.85 30.44 28.92
CA CYS A 51 -22.89 30.12 30.35
C CYS A 51 -21.55 29.57 30.84
N SER A 52 -20.85 30.39 31.62
CA SER A 52 -19.82 29.98 32.57
C SER A 52 -20.45 29.19 33.72
N ASN A 53 -19.92 28.00 34.04
CA ASN A 53 -19.40 27.67 35.37
C ASN A 53 -18.95 26.21 35.49
N SER A 54 -17.96 26.04 36.37
CA SER A 54 -17.14 24.87 36.67
C SER A 54 -17.87 23.52 36.84
N CYS A 55 -17.21 22.44 36.40
CA CYS A 55 -17.07 21.21 37.17
C CYS A 55 -15.85 20.41 36.69
N SER A 56 -14.86 20.23 37.58
CA SER A 56 -13.70 19.36 37.39
C SER A 56 -13.96 18.00 38.04
N SER A 57 -13.65 16.90 37.33
CA SER A 57 -12.66 15.86 37.73
C SER A 57 -13.04 14.44 37.26
N LYS A 58 -12.11 13.85 36.48
CA LYS A 58 -11.66 12.45 36.41
C LYS A 58 -12.69 11.30 36.51
N SER A 59 -12.93 10.63 35.38
CA SER A 59 -12.81 9.16 35.25
C SER A 59 -12.96 8.77 33.77
N ASP A 60 -12.17 7.79 33.33
CA ASP A 60 -12.06 7.27 31.97
C ASP A 60 -13.38 7.15 31.21
N VAL A 61 -13.59 8.03 30.23
CA VAL A 61 -14.56 7.79 29.17
C VAL A 61 -13.83 6.95 28.14
N SER A 62 -13.87 5.63 28.30
CA SER A 62 -13.61 4.75 27.16
C SER A 62 -14.56 5.19 26.05
N ASN A 63 -13.98 5.48 24.89
CA ASN A 63 -14.67 6.05 23.75
C ASN A 63 -15.97 5.25 23.51
N PRO A 64 -17.16 5.86 23.56
CA PRO A 64 -18.42 5.14 23.39
C PRO A 64 -18.46 4.34 22.07
N PHE A 65 -17.65 4.72 21.07
CA PHE A 65 -17.47 3.98 19.84
C PHE A 65 -16.76 2.63 20.02
N THR A 66 -15.70 2.51 20.83
CA THR A 66 -15.01 1.22 21.02
C THR A 66 -15.90 0.20 21.72
N ARG A 67 -16.74 0.66 22.65
CA ARG A 67 -17.73 -0.18 23.35
C ARG A 67 -18.92 -0.55 22.46
N LEU A 68 -19.18 0.25 21.42
CA LEU A 68 -20.19 -0.02 20.41
C LEU A 68 -19.65 -1.04 19.40
N ASP A 69 -18.39 -0.92 19.00
CA ASP A 69 -17.69 -1.82 18.08
C ASP A 69 -17.52 -3.21 18.71
N GLU A 70 -17.07 -3.29 19.97
CA GLU A 70 -16.98 -4.57 20.71
C GLU A 70 -18.36 -5.25 20.84
N LYS A 71 -19.41 -4.48 21.11
CA LYS A 71 -20.79 -5.02 21.16
C LYS A 71 -21.32 -5.41 19.79
N LEU A 72 -20.89 -4.71 18.74
CA LEU A 72 -21.26 -5.04 17.36
C LEU A 72 -20.60 -6.36 16.94
N ASP A 73 -19.33 -6.56 17.30
CA ASP A 73 -18.62 -7.80 17.06
C ASP A 73 -19.22 -8.96 17.87
N GLU A 74 -19.60 -8.74 19.12
CA GLU A 74 -20.27 -9.75 19.96
C GLU A 74 -21.65 -10.13 19.39
N ILE A 75 -22.41 -9.16 18.87
CA ILE A 75 -23.68 -9.38 18.16
C ILE A 75 -23.46 -10.11 16.83
N LEU A 76 -22.44 -9.74 16.06
CA LEU A 76 -22.09 -10.39 14.80
C LEU A 76 -21.66 -11.85 15.03
N GLU A 77 -20.93 -12.13 16.10
CA GLU A 77 -20.55 -13.48 16.50
C GLU A 77 -21.77 -14.29 16.94
N TYR A 78 -22.69 -13.69 17.72
CA TYR A 78 -23.95 -14.33 18.13
C TYR A 78 -24.89 -14.63 16.95
N LEU A 79 -24.89 -13.79 15.92
CA LEU A 79 -25.63 -13.99 14.66
C LEU A 79 -24.94 -15.00 13.72
N ARG A 80 -23.62 -15.18 13.82
CA ARG A 80 -22.86 -16.20 13.07
C ARG A 80 -23.03 -17.60 13.65
N VAL A 81 -23.15 -17.72 14.98
CA VAL A 81 -23.27 -19.01 15.68
C VAL A 81 -24.69 -19.55 15.62
N ASN A 82 -25.69 -18.69 15.56
CA ASN A 82 -27.09 -19.08 15.44
C ASN A 82 -27.56 -18.94 13.99
N ASP A 83 -27.49 -20.03 13.22
CA ASP A 83 -28.18 -20.14 11.93
C ASP A 83 -29.70 -19.95 12.14
N LEU A 84 -30.14 -18.69 12.08
CA LEU A 84 -31.55 -18.31 12.15
C LEU A 84 -32.21 -18.70 10.83
N TYR A 85 -32.68 -19.95 10.76
CA TYR A 85 -33.63 -20.38 9.73
C TYR A 85 -34.96 -19.66 9.96
N CYS A 86 -35.13 -18.52 9.27
CA CYS A 86 -36.43 -17.87 9.15
C CYS A 86 -37.29 -18.67 8.16
N ASN A 87 -38.34 -19.34 8.66
CA ASN A 87 -39.42 -19.85 7.81
C ASN A 87 -40.13 -18.65 7.15
N GLY A 88 -39.83 -18.40 5.87
CA GLY A 88 -40.66 -17.57 4.99
C GLY A 88 -40.12 -16.19 4.56
N GLY A 89 -38.86 -15.84 4.86
CA GLY A 89 -38.23 -14.61 4.36
C GLY A 89 -37.07 -14.95 3.43
N VAL A 90 -36.91 -14.23 2.31
CA VAL A 90 -35.76 -14.36 1.41
C VAL A 90 -34.50 -14.14 2.26
N GLY A 91 -33.84 -15.22 2.65
CA GLY A 91 -32.64 -15.14 3.46
C GLY A 91 -31.61 -14.29 2.73
N PHE A 92 -31.01 -13.34 3.45
CA PHE A 92 -29.72 -12.80 3.02
C PHE A 92 -28.79 -13.99 2.89
N LYS A 93 -28.60 -14.49 1.67
CA LYS A 93 -27.51 -15.41 1.40
C LYS A 93 -26.27 -14.65 1.86
N PRO A 94 -25.52 -15.12 2.89
CA PRO A 94 -24.19 -14.61 3.09
C PRO A 94 -23.53 -14.72 1.72
N THR A 95 -23.07 -13.57 1.19
CA THR A 95 -22.33 -13.57 -0.08
C THR A 95 -21.31 -14.69 0.04
N PRO A 96 -21.30 -15.65 -0.91
CA PRO A 96 -20.38 -16.77 -0.83
C PRO A 96 -19.01 -16.21 -0.50
N LYS A 97 -18.44 -16.68 0.62
CA LYS A 97 -17.03 -16.46 0.93
C LYS A 97 -16.30 -16.68 -0.40
N PRO A 98 -15.66 -15.65 -1.02
CA PRO A 98 -15.03 -15.84 -2.31
C PRO A 98 -14.16 -17.09 -2.18
N ALA A 99 -14.34 -18.02 -3.12
CA ALA A 99 -13.59 -19.27 -3.11
C ALA A 99 -12.12 -18.92 -2.84
N PRO A 100 -11.39 -19.70 -2.02
CA PRO A 100 -9.95 -19.54 -1.91
C PRO A 100 -9.37 -19.91 -3.27
N GLY A 101 -9.42 -18.96 -4.20
CA GLY A 101 -8.82 -19.07 -5.50
C GLY A 101 -7.32 -18.92 -5.36
N PRO A 102 -6.56 -19.46 -6.32
CA PRO A 102 -5.24 -18.91 -6.52
C PRO A 102 -5.37 -17.40 -6.76
N PHE A 103 -4.60 -16.62 -6.01
CA PHE A 103 -4.48 -15.18 -6.23
C PHE A 103 -3.24 -14.95 -7.08
N GLU A 104 -3.36 -14.18 -8.15
CA GLU A 104 -2.23 -13.86 -9.05
C GLU A 104 -1.55 -12.55 -8.62
N SER A 105 -2.22 -11.76 -7.76
CA SER A 105 -1.70 -10.50 -7.26
C SER A 105 -2.09 -10.21 -5.81
N CYS A 106 -1.30 -9.37 -5.15
CA CYS A 106 -1.60 -8.88 -3.80
C CYS A 106 -2.88 -8.03 -3.75
N LYS A 107 -3.24 -7.39 -4.86
CA LYS A 107 -4.47 -6.61 -5.00
C LYS A 107 -5.71 -7.49 -4.92
N GLU A 108 -5.72 -8.64 -5.60
CA GLU A 108 -6.84 -9.59 -5.50
C GLU A 108 -7.04 -10.09 -4.07
N ILE A 109 -5.95 -10.35 -3.33
CA ILE A 109 -6.02 -10.73 -1.92
C ILE A 109 -6.68 -9.63 -1.09
N LEU A 110 -6.29 -8.37 -1.32
CA LEU A 110 -6.83 -7.22 -0.61
C LEU A 110 -8.32 -7.02 -0.93
N GLU A 111 -8.69 -7.07 -2.21
CA GLU A 111 -10.07 -6.91 -2.68
C GLU A 111 -10.98 -8.06 -2.21
N ALA A 112 -10.45 -9.27 -2.12
CA ALA A 112 -11.13 -10.43 -1.55
C ALA A 112 -11.27 -10.39 -0.01
N LYS A 113 -10.77 -9.33 0.64
CA LYS A 113 -10.74 -9.15 2.11
C LYS A 113 -10.05 -10.34 2.80
N ARG A 114 -8.93 -10.78 2.23
CA ARG A 114 -8.08 -11.88 2.72
C ARG A 114 -6.73 -11.43 3.25
N ALA A 115 -6.44 -10.14 3.15
CA ALA A 115 -5.21 -9.58 3.70
C ALA A 115 -5.17 -9.74 5.24
N ASP A 116 -4.05 -10.27 5.73
CA ASP A 116 -3.65 -10.39 7.12
C ASP A 116 -2.27 -9.72 7.30
N GLY A 117 -2.25 -8.39 7.13
CA GLY A 117 -1.07 -7.55 7.27
C GLY A 117 -0.07 -7.59 6.11
N ASN A 118 1.01 -6.84 6.27
CA ASN A 118 2.11 -6.76 5.29
C ASN A 118 3.06 -7.95 5.50
N LYS A 119 3.02 -8.93 4.60
CA LYS A 119 3.80 -10.17 4.72
C LYS A 119 3.90 -10.87 3.37
N ALA A 120 4.63 -11.98 3.34
CA ALA A 120 4.58 -12.90 2.21
C ALA A 120 3.21 -13.59 2.13
N TYR A 121 2.67 -13.63 0.92
CA TYR A 121 1.50 -14.45 0.56
C TYR A 121 1.91 -15.44 -0.52
N GLU A 122 1.19 -16.55 -0.60
CA GLU A 122 1.31 -17.49 -1.70
C GLU A 122 0.47 -16.97 -2.88
N LEU A 123 1.14 -16.59 -3.96
CA LEU A 123 0.52 -16.23 -5.23
C LEU A 123 0.71 -17.38 -6.24
N GLU A 124 -0.24 -17.55 -7.14
CA GLU A 124 -0.08 -18.44 -8.30
C GLU A 124 0.41 -17.62 -9.49
N ILE A 125 1.63 -17.89 -9.95
CA ILE A 125 2.27 -17.19 -11.05
C ILE A 125 2.74 -18.24 -12.05
N GLU A 126 2.33 -18.13 -13.32
CA GLU A 126 2.52 -19.18 -14.34
C GLU A 126 2.09 -20.60 -13.88
N GLY A 127 1.03 -20.70 -13.06
CA GLY A 127 0.55 -21.96 -12.48
C GLY A 127 1.43 -22.52 -11.36
N GLN A 128 2.41 -21.75 -10.87
CA GLN A 128 3.30 -22.12 -9.75
C GLN A 128 3.06 -21.26 -8.51
N LYS A 129 3.05 -21.92 -7.35
CA LYS A 129 2.93 -21.26 -6.05
C LYS A 129 4.23 -20.55 -5.67
N THR A 130 4.20 -19.23 -5.62
CA THR A 130 5.34 -18.37 -5.29
C THR A 130 5.03 -17.54 -4.05
N GLN A 131 5.95 -17.52 -3.09
CA GLN A 131 5.86 -16.67 -1.90
C GLN A 131 6.33 -15.26 -2.25
N VAL A 132 5.43 -14.27 -2.18
CA VAL A 132 5.69 -12.89 -2.58
C VAL A 132 5.25 -11.94 -1.47
N TYR A 133 6.12 -11.00 -1.11
CA TYR A 133 5.78 -9.93 -0.18
C TYR A 133 4.69 -9.03 -0.79
N CYS A 134 3.57 -8.96 -0.07
CA CYS A 134 2.50 -8.05 -0.36
C CYS A 134 2.48 -6.92 0.68
N HIS A 135 2.47 -5.69 0.20
CA HIS A 135 2.22 -4.52 1.04
C HIS A 135 0.73 -4.17 0.98
N MET A 136 0.00 -4.50 2.05
CA MET A 136 -1.46 -4.46 2.16
C MET A 136 -2.01 -3.18 2.80
N THR A 137 -1.15 -2.36 3.39
CA THR A 137 -1.52 -1.05 3.97
C THR A 137 -1.09 0.09 3.07
N ASP A 138 -1.39 1.34 3.44
CA ASP A 138 -0.90 2.53 2.75
C ASP A 138 0.63 2.51 2.54
N LEU A 139 1.07 2.94 1.34
CA LEU A 139 2.49 2.98 0.91
C LEU A 139 2.94 4.41 0.57
N GLY A 140 2.63 5.37 1.44
CA GLY A 140 3.06 6.76 1.28
C GLY A 140 2.54 7.37 -0.02
N SER A 141 3.40 7.98 -0.83
CA SER A 141 3.03 8.62 -2.10
C SER A 141 2.38 7.67 -3.12
N CYS A 142 2.60 6.36 -2.98
CA CYS A 142 1.95 5.36 -3.83
C CYS A 142 0.49 5.14 -3.45
N GLY A 143 0.16 5.33 -2.17
CA GLY A 143 -1.19 5.22 -1.63
C GLY A 143 -1.72 3.78 -1.61
N GLY A 144 -2.68 3.53 -0.71
CA GLY A 144 -3.43 2.26 -0.65
C GLY A 144 -2.54 1.03 -0.43
N GLY A 145 -3.16 -0.15 -0.45
CA GLY A 145 -2.49 -1.45 -0.29
C GLY A 145 -2.67 -2.39 -1.48
N GLY A 146 -2.20 -3.62 -1.35
CA GLY A 146 -2.28 -4.63 -2.41
C GLY A 146 -1.14 -4.51 -3.43
N TRP A 147 -0.01 -3.96 -3.01
CA TRP A 147 1.19 -3.85 -3.85
C TRP A 147 1.95 -5.17 -3.88
N THR A 148 2.17 -5.72 -5.06
CA THR A 148 2.95 -6.94 -5.31
C THR A 148 4.44 -6.61 -5.46
N MET A 149 5.30 -7.18 -4.61
CA MET A 149 6.76 -7.05 -4.77
C MET A 149 7.22 -7.73 -6.06
N VAL A 150 8.09 -7.04 -6.81
CA VAL A 150 8.64 -7.54 -8.07
C VAL A 150 10.16 -7.70 -8.02
N MET A 151 10.84 -6.68 -7.51
CA MET A 151 12.30 -6.61 -7.56
C MET A 151 12.84 -5.77 -6.40
N LYS A 152 13.98 -6.21 -5.86
CA LYS A 152 14.80 -5.46 -4.90
C LYS A 152 16.24 -5.46 -5.34
N MET A 153 16.91 -4.31 -5.23
CA MET A 153 18.28 -4.13 -5.67
C MET A 153 19.09 -3.32 -4.67
N ASP A 154 20.40 -3.56 -4.63
CA ASP A 154 21.33 -2.79 -3.82
C ASP A 154 22.22 -1.94 -4.72
N GLY A 155 22.13 -0.61 -4.58
CA GLY A 155 22.93 0.34 -5.34
C GLY A 155 24.45 0.19 -5.18
N ASN A 156 24.91 -0.53 -4.17
CA ASN A 156 26.32 -0.90 -4.00
C ASN A 156 26.75 -2.12 -4.82
N LYS A 157 25.81 -2.84 -5.42
CA LYS A 157 26.05 -4.06 -6.19
C LYS A 157 25.79 -3.84 -7.67
N HIS A 158 26.57 -4.56 -8.47
CA HIS A 158 26.45 -4.53 -9.91
C HIS A 158 25.32 -5.40 -10.46
N THR A 159 24.60 -6.13 -9.60
CA THR A 159 23.61 -7.14 -9.96
C THR A 159 22.56 -6.60 -10.93
N PHE A 160 22.10 -5.38 -10.69
CA PHE A 160 21.03 -4.74 -11.45
C PHE A 160 21.48 -3.51 -12.25
N THR A 161 22.77 -3.35 -12.58
CA THR A 161 23.15 -2.22 -13.46
C THR A 161 22.43 -2.30 -14.81
N TYR A 162 22.35 -1.16 -15.50
CA TYR A 162 21.50 -0.98 -16.68
C TYR A 162 21.62 -2.11 -17.72
N ASP A 163 22.84 -2.55 -18.04
CA ASP A 163 23.08 -3.52 -19.11
C ASP A 163 22.95 -4.99 -18.67
N LYS A 164 22.54 -5.26 -17.44
CA LYS A 164 22.40 -6.63 -16.95
C LYS A 164 21.22 -7.35 -17.60
N ALA A 165 21.48 -8.60 -17.99
CA ALA A 165 20.48 -9.49 -18.61
C ALA A 165 19.24 -9.73 -17.73
N LEU A 166 19.37 -9.53 -16.40
CA LEU A 166 18.24 -9.58 -15.46
C LEU A 166 17.11 -8.61 -15.81
N TRP A 167 17.33 -7.58 -16.63
CA TRP A 167 16.24 -6.70 -17.10
C TRP A 167 15.44 -7.28 -18.28
N SER A 168 16.02 -8.22 -19.04
CA SER A 168 15.44 -8.75 -20.27
C SER A 168 15.19 -10.25 -20.26
N ASP A 169 15.74 -10.99 -19.30
CA ASP A 169 15.47 -12.42 -19.13
C ASP A 169 14.24 -12.69 -18.24
N LYS A 170 13.81 -13.95 -18.19
CA LYS A 170 12.78 -14.45 -17.27
C LYS A 170 13.38 -15.36 -16.19
N ASN A 171 14.59 -15.03 -15.73
CA ASN A 171 15.24 -15.76 -14.65
C ASN A 171 14.89 -15.13 -13.31
N THR A 172 14.71 -15.98 -12.29
CA THR A 172 14.59 -15.52 -10.90
C THR A 172 15.97 -15.21 -10.31
N LEU A 173 16.00 -14.29 -9.35
CA LEU A 173 17.17 -14.05 -8.51
C LEU A 173 16.71 -14.08 -7.05
N ASN A 174 17.35 -14.91 -6.23
CA ASN A 174 17.11 -15.00 -4.78
C ASN A 174 15.61 -14.89 -4.39
N PRO A 175 14.77 -15.88 -4.74
CA PRO A 175 13.33 -15.83 -4.43
C PRO A 175 13.02 -15.71 -2.93
N GLN A 176 13.94 -16.14 -2.05
CA GLN A 176 13.78 -15.98 -0.60
C GLN A 176 13.76 -14.50 -0.18
N GLY A 177 14.54 -13.66 -0.86
CA GLY A 177 14.49 -12.21 -0.66
C GLY A 177 13.11 -11.62 -0.98
N GLY A 178 12.33 -12.26 -1.85
CA GLY A 178 10.97 -11.83 -2.19
C GLY A 178 9.94 -11.98 -1.07
N LYS A 179 10.26 -12.70 0.01
CA LYS A 179 9.33 -12.96 1.13
C LYS A 179 9.28 -11.82 2.15
N THR A 180 10.27 -10.94 2.12
CA THR A 180 10.42 -9.82 3.06
C THR A 180 10.19 -8.50 2.35
N GLY A 181 9.81 -7.48 3.12
CA GLY A 181 9.57 -6.14 2.61
C GLY A 181 10.85 -5.38 2.28
N PHE A 182 10.99 -4.18 2.85
CA PHE A 182 12.01 -3.19 2.50
C PHE A 182 13.37 -3.42 3.20
N ASP A 183 13.92 -4.63 3.08
CA ASP A 183 15.27 -4.98 3.53
C ASP A 183 16.32 -4.85 2.40
N SER A 184 17.55 -5.36 2.62
CA SER A 184 18.66 -5.32 1.67
C SER A 184 18.85 -6.60 0.85
N GLN A 185 17.93 -7.56 0.94
CA GLN A 185 18.04 -8.82 0.23
C GLN A 185 17.58 -8.62 -1.22
N GLU A 186 18.54 -8.52 -2.15
CA GLU A 186 18.26 -8.42 -3.58
C GLU A 186 17.36 -9.57 -4.05
N THR A 187 16.40 -9.28 -4.93
CA THR A 187 15.51 -10.29 -5.49
C THR A 187 14.97 -9.87 -6.85
N LYS A 188 14.67 -10.87 -7.69
CA LYS A 188 13.85 -10.75 -8.89
C LYS A 188 12.91 -11.93 -8.92
N LEU A 189 11.61 -11.66 -8.95
CA LEU A 189 10.56 -12.66 -8.86
C LEU A 189 9.86 -12.89 -10.20
N PRO A 190 9.14 -14.00 -10.39
CA PRO A 190 8.30 -14.23 -11.56
C PRO A 190 7.24 -13.15 -11.81
N THR A 191 6.82 -12.46 -10.75
CA THR A 191 5.96 -11.27 -10.83
C THR A 191 6.55 -10.14 -11.69
N TYR A 192 7.85 -10.18 -12.03
CA TYR A 192 8.47 -9.26 -12.99
C TYR A 192 7.97 -9.44 -14.42
N TRP A 193 7.70 -10.68 -14.84
CA TRP A 193 7.33 -10.99 -16.22
C TRP A 193 5.89 -11.49 -16.40
N ASP A 194 5.20 -11.80 -15.31
CA ASP A 194 3.86 -12.43 -15.35
C ASP A 194 2.80 -11.71 -14.50
N THR A 195 3.06 -10.48 -14.04
CA THR A 195 2.06 -9.69 -13.31
C THR A 195 1.62 -8.46 -14.12
N PRO A 196 0.41 -8.46 -14.68
CA PRO A 196 -0.20 -7.26 -15.25
C PRO A 196 -0.46 -6.21 -14.19
N PHE A 197 -0.30 -4.94 -14.56
CA PHE A 197 -0.53 -3.84 -13.62
C PHE A 197 -1.00 -2.56 -14.32
N SER A 198 -1.50 -1.65 -13.50
CA SER A 198 -1.92 -0.29 -13.88
C SER A 198 -1.04 0.79 -13.25
N LYS A 199 -0.31 0.44 -12.18
CA LYS A 199 0.54 1.35 -11.43
C LYS A 199 1.81 0.64 -11.00
N ILE A 200 2.88 1.41 -10.92
CA ILE A 200 4.17 1.00 -10.37
C ILE A 200 4.45 1.89 -9.16
N CYS A 201 4.90 1.29 -8.07
CA CYS A 201 5.49 1.99 -6.95
C CYS A 201 6.99 1.70 -6.93
N VAL A 202 7.80 2.73 -7.14
CA VAL A 202 9.25 2.63 -6.96
C VAL A 202 9.64 3.24 -5.62
N GLY A 203 10.55 2.57 -4.93
CA GLY A 203 11.05 3.02 -3.63
C GLY A 203 12.57 3.07 -3.62
N MET A 204 13.12 4.04 -2.89
CA MET A 204 14.54 4.12 -2.57
C MET A 204 14.74 4.29 -1.08
N LYS A 205 15.64 3.49 -0.51
CA LYS A 205 16.08 3.64 0.87
C LYS A 205 17.51 4.16 0.92
N VAL A 206 17.68 5.35 1.48
CA VAL A 206 18.96 6.04 1.71
C VAL A 206 19.13 6.18 3.22
N GLY A 207 20.16 5.53 3.78
CA GLY A 207 20.31 5.40 5.22
C GLY A 207 19.11 4.70 5.86
N SER A 208 18.46 5.36 6.82
CA SER A 208 17.26 4.85 7.49
C SER A 208 15.94 5.26 6.82
N GLN A 209 15.98 6.22 5.87
CA GLN A 209 14.77 6.77 5.25
C GLN A 209 14.45 6.03 3.96
N ILE A 210 13.19 5.64 3.80
CA ILE A 210 12.64 5.12 2.56
C ILE A 210 11.61 6.09 2.00
N LYS A 211 11.70 6.37 0.71
CA LYS A 211 10.78 7.25 0.00
C LYS A 211 10.26 6.55 -1.24
N PHE A 212 9.02 6.84 -1.59
CA PHE A 212 8.29 6.18 -2.66
C PHE A 212 7.77 7.19 -3.67
N LEU A 213 7.72 6.75 -4.93
CA LEU A 213 7.17 7.48 -6.06
C LEU A 213 6.25 6.55 -6.85
N LYS A 214 5.04 7.04 -7.11
CA LYS A 214 4.05 6.35 -7.93
C LYS A 214 4.22 6.70 -9.39
N ILE A 215 4.06 5.71 -10.26
CA ILE A 215 4.04 5.88 -11.70
C ILE A 215 2.76 5.22 -12.21
N ASP A 216 1.83 6.02 -12.74
CA ASP A 216 0.61 5.50 -13.37
C ASP A 216 0.96 5.02 -14.79
N GLN A 217 1.18 3.71 -14.92
CA GLN A 217 1.59 3.06 -16.17
C GLN A 217 0.95 1.68 -16.25
N LYS A 218 0.19 1.44 -17.34
CA LYS A 218 -0.38 0.14 -17.63
C LYS A 218 0.57 -0.70 -18.49
N ALA A 219 0.77 -1.96 -18.13
CA ALA A 219 1.51 -2.94 -18.94
C ALA A 219 1.14 -4.37 -18.54
N ASP A 220 1.42 -5.33 -19.42
CA ASP A 220 1.19 -6.75 -19.15
C ASP A 220 2.21 -7.31 -18.15
N SER A 221 3.41 -6.71 -18.08
CA SER A 221 4.43 -6.95 -17.05
C SER A 221 5.57 -5.95 -17.15
N LEU A 222 6.45 -5.88 -16.13
CA LEU A 222 7.63 -5.01 -16.17
C LEU A 222 8.62 -5.50 -17.23
N HIS A 223 8.71 -6.81 -17.45
CA HIS A 223 9.47 -7.40 -18.54
C HIS A 223 9.01 -6.85 -19.91
N SER A 224 7.71 -6.89 -20.21
CA SER A 224 7.17 -6.37 -21.48
C SER A 224 7.46 -4.87 -21.68
N LEU A 225 7.52 -4.12 -20.59
CA LEU A 225 7.73 -2.67 -20.59
C LEU A 225 9.20 -2.27 -20.75
N ILE A 226 10.15 -3.13 -20.34
CA ILE A 226 11.58 -2.79 -20.23
C ILE A 226 12.46 -3.59 -21.20
N ALA A 227 12.14 -4.87 -21.44
CA ALA A 227 13.06 -5.85 -22.05
C ALA A 227 13.49 -5.50 -23.48
N ASP A 228 12.66 -4.80 -24.24
CA ASP A 228 12.98 -4.39 -25.61
C ASP A 228 13.97 -3.22 -25.71
N GLY A 229 14.34 -2.62 -24.57
CA GLY A 229 15.30 -1.52 -24.49
C GLY A 229 14.83 -0.21 -25.10
N GLN A 230 13.54 -0.11 -25.47
CA GLN A 230 12.95 1.10 -26.03
C GLN A 230 12.63 2.10 -24.93
N HIS A 231 12.94 3.38 -25.18
CA HIS A 231 12.61 4.45 -24.26
C HIS A 231 11.10 4.69 -24.26
N ARG A 232 10.51 4.80 -23.07
CA ARG A 232 9.11 5.16 -22.88
C ARG A 232 9.04 6.26 -21.83
N ALA A 233 8.68 7.46 -22.26
CA ALA A 233 8.68 8.63 -21.41
C ALA A 233 7.58 8.57 -20.34
N THR A 234 7.90 9.06 -19.14
CA THR A 234 6.91 9.47 -18.14
C THR A 234 6.73 10.99 -18.18
N SER A 235 5.80 11.50 -17.38
CA SER A 235 5.59 12.95 -17.20
C SER A 235 5.57 13.32 -15.72
N LEU A 236 6.42 12.67 -14.91
CA LEU A 236 6.50 12.90 -13.47
C LEU A 236 7.24 14.19 -13.16
N GLY A 237 8.21 14.53 -14.01
CA GLY A 237 9.07 15.69 -13.84
C GLY A 237 10.21 15.44 -12.86
N ARG A 238 11.23 16.28 -13.00
CA ARG A 238 12.48 16.24 -12.24
C ARG A 238 12.27 16.18 -10.72
N ASP A 239 11.41 17.04 -10.19
CA ASP A 239 11.22 17.16 -8.74
C ASP A 239 10.67 15.86 -8.14
N ALA A 240 9.77 15.18 -8.86
CA ALA A 240 9.24 13.88 -8.44
C ALA A 240 10.35 12.84 -8.28
N TRP A 241 11.28 12.73 -9.24
CA TRP A 241 12.43 11.82 -9.13
C TRP A 241 13.36 12.19 -7.97
N LYS A 242 13.62 13.49 -7.76
CA LYS A 242 14.44 13.96 -6.63
C LYS A 242 13.84 13.59 -5.27
N THR A 243 12.51 13.45 -5.17
CA THR A 243 11.87 13.05 -3.90
C THR A 243 12.35 11.70 -3.39
N LEU A 244 12.73 10.76 -4.27
CA LEU A 244 13.22 9.43 -3.88
C LEU A 244 14.50 9.51 -3.03
N ILE A 245 15.31 10.53 -3.24
CA ILE A 245 16.59 10.74 -2.55
C ILE A 245 16.40 11.72 -1.38
N GLY A 246 15.62 12.79 -1.57
CA GLY A 246 15.36 13.80 -0.55
C GLY A 246 16.22 15.06 -0.70
N SER A 247 16.57 15.67 0.43
CA SER A 247 17.29 16.96 0.46
C SER A 247 18.68 16.87 -0.17
N ASP A 248 19.29 15.68 -0.19
CA ASP A 248 20.60 15.46 -0.80
C ASP A 248 20.55 15.23 -2.31
N ALA A 249 19.36 15.13 -2.90
CA ALA A 249 19.18 14.90 -4.32
C ALA A 249 19.86 15.99 -5.14
N SER A 250 20.59 15.59 -6.17
CA SER A 250 21.20 16.47 -7.16
C SER A 250 20.89 15.94 -8.55
N LEU A 251 20.78 16.82 -9.53
CA LEU A 251 20.78 16.46 -10.95
C LEU A 251 21.31 17.67 -11.73
N GLN A 252 21.85 17.49 -12.93
CA GLN A 252 22.10 18.64 -13.82
C GLN A 252 20.78 19.16 -14.40
N ARG A 253 20.72 20.44 -14.79
CA ARG A 253 19.44 21.18 -14.90
C ARG A 253 18.66 20.98 -16.20
N ASN A 254 19.32 20.57 -17.28
CA ASN A 254 18.77 20.69 -18.64
C ASN A 254 18.16 19.39 -19.15
N CYS A 255 18.72 18.64 -20.11
CA CYS A 255 18.04 17.41 -20.62
C CYS A 255 17.40 16.64 -19.45
N ASN A 256 16.12 16.32 -19.52
CA ASN A 256 15.39 15.63 -18.44
C ASN A 256 14.72 14.39 -19.02
N ILE A 257 15.51 13.49 -19.62
CA ILE A 257 14.97 12.26 -20.19
C ILE A 257 14.56 11.33 -19.05
N GLU A 258 13.25 11.13 -18.87
CA GLU A 258 12.68 10.33 -17.81
C GLU A 258 11.86 9.14 -18.32
N GLY A 259 11.58 8.19 -17.44
CA GLY A 259 10.71 7.05 -17.67
C GLY A 259 11.46 5.72 -17.74
N PHE A 260 11.02 4.85 -18.66
CA PHE A 260 11.57 3.51 -18.84
C PHE A 260 12.65 3.51 -19.90
N ASN A 261 13.77 2.83 -19.62
CA ASN A 261 14.96 2.84 -20.48
C ASN A 261 15.40 4.28 -20.84
N ALA A 262 15.38 5.17 -19.85
CA ALA A 262 15.80 6.56 -19.97
C ALA A 262 17.30 6.61 -20.30
N LYS A 263 17.61 6.80 -21.59
CA LYS A 263 18.96 6.85 -22.13
C LYS A 263 19.06 7.91 -23.22
N GLY A 264 20.15 8.66 -23.18
CA GLY A 264 20.53 9.60 -24.23
C GLY A 264 20.91 8.94 -25.55
N SER A 265 21.39 9.75 -26.50
CA SER A 265 21.86 9.26 -27.80
C SER A 265 23.10 8.38 -27.69
N SER A 266 23.93 8.58 -26.66
CA SER A 266 25.11 7.78 -26.39
C SER A 266 24.91 6.87 -25.20
N GLY A 267 25.03 5.56 -25.44
CA GLY A 267 24.96 4.52 -24.41
C GLY A 267 26.16 4.49 -23.46
N ARG A 268 27.07 5.47 -23.49
CA ARG A 268 28.16 5.59 -22.50
C ARG A 268 27.80 6.51 -21.33
N HIS A 269 26.81 7.39 -21.54
CA HIS A 269 26.37 8.38 -20.58
C HIS A 269 25.34 7.83 -19.60
N SER A 270 24.99 8.65 -18.63
CA SER A 270 24.02 8.34 -17.58
C SER A 270 22.70 7.85 -18.17
N ARG A 271 22.24 6.72 -17.63
CA ARG A 271 21.02 6.04 -18.06
C ARG A 271 20.36 5.31 -16.89
N ALA A 272 19.06 5.10 -16.98
CA ALA A 272 18.26 4.40 -15.97
C ALA A 272 17.21 3.50 -16.63
N ARG A 273 17.01 2.29 -16.11
CA ARG A 273 15.91 1.41 -16.56
C ARG A 273 14.55 1.96 -16.14
N ILE A 274 14.49 2.54 -14.94
CA ILE A 274 13.35 3.33 -14.45
C ILE A 274 13.94 4.54 -13.73
N GLY A 275 13.80 5.73 -14.30
CA GLY A 275 14.44 6.91 -13.72
C GLY A 275 14.48 8.12 -14.63
N ILE A 276 15.34 9.05 -14.28
CA ILE A 276 15.67 10.26 -15.05
C ILE A 276 17.18 10.34 -15.26
N ALA A 277 17.61 10.77 -16.44
CA ALA A 277 18.98 11.16 -16.74
C ALA A 277 19.01 12.60 -17.26
N ALA A 278 20.07 13.34 -16.90
CA ALA A 278 20.19 14.75 -17.23
C ALA A 278 21.62 15.21 -17.49
N ASN A 279 21.74 16.35 -18.17
CA ASN A 279 22.97 17.13 -18.37
C ASN A 279 22.70 18.64 -18.28
N GLU A 280 23.73 19.43 -18.56
CA GLU A 280 23.70 20.88 -18.70
C GLU A 280 23.47 21.36 -20.14
N GLN A 281 23.42 20.47 -21.13
CA GLN A 281 23.03 20.80 -22.51
C GLN A 281 21.51 20.66 -22.73
N ASN A 282 21.01 21.23 -23.83
CA ASN A 282 19.59 21.11 -24.20
C ASN A 282 19.26 19.73 -24.78
N ASP A 283 20.24 19.08 -25.41
CA ASP A 283 20.11 17.73 -25.95
C ASP A 283 20.54 16.68 -24.92
N CYS A 284 20.05 15.46 -25.09
CA CYS A 284 20.35 14.33 -24.22
C CYS A 284 21.54 13.49 -24.74
N GLY A 285 22.50 14.07 -25.46
CA GLY A 285 23.63 13.34 -26.02
C GLY A 285 24.69 12.94 -24.98
N SER A 286 24.81 13.72 -23.91
CA SER A 286 25.90 13.68 -22.93
C SER A 286 25.41 13.73 -21.48
N CYS A 287 24.39 12.96 -21.12
CA CYS A 287 23.88 12.92 -19.74
C CYS A 287 24.98 12.54 -18.73
N ASP A 288 25.29 13.41 -17.78
CA ASP A 288 26.31 13.17 -16.74
C ASP A 288 25.72 13.17 -15.33
N SER A 289 24.38 13.13 -15.25
CA SER A 289 23.62 12.95 -14.02
C SER A 289 22.41 12.03 -14.19
N ARG A 290 21.98 11.38 -13.11
CA ARG A 290 20.82 10.49 -13.09
C ARG A 290 20.28 10.22 -11.69
N ILE A 291 18.99 9.93 -11.62
CA ILE A 291 18.34 9.30 -10.47
C ILE A 291 17.51 8.13 -10.98
N GLY A 292 17.68 6.93 -10.43
CA GLY A 292 16.84 5.81 -10.83
C GLY A 292 17.22 4.45 -10.30
N LEU A 293 16.46 3.47 -10.79
CA LEU A 293 16.67 2.03 -10.59
C LEU A 293 17.20 1.44 -11.89
N GLY A 294 18.13 0.51 -11.78
CA GLY A 294 18.82 -0.07 -12.93
C GLY A 294 19.66 0.94 -13.68
N THR A 295 20.52 1.68 -12.97
CA THR A 295 21.32 2.74 -13.58
C THR A 295 22.67 2.25 -14.08
N GLY A 296 23.33 3.06 -14.91
CA GLY A 296 24.65 2.79 -15.45
C GLY A 296 25.20 3.97 -16.25
N GLY A 297 26.37 3.78 -16.83
CA GLY A 297 27.11 4.77 -17.59
C GLY A 297 27.91 5.77 -16.74
N TYR A 298 28.63 6.64 -17.44
CA TYR A 298 29.30 7.79 -16.85
C TYR A 298 28.32 8.60 -15.99
N PRO A 299 28.70 9.05 -14.79
CA PRO A 299 30.06 9.10 -14.26
C PRO A 299 30.50 7.89 -13.43
N GLU A 300 29.58 7.03 -13.02
CA GLU A 300 29.88 5.88 -12.15
C GLU A 300 29.05 4.66 -12.56
N ASP A 301 29.54 3.85 -13.49
CA ASP A 301 28.78 2.71 -14.05
C ASP A 301 28.44 1.62 -13.01
N SER A 302 29.17 1.59 -11.89
CA SER A 302 28.98 0.60 -10.83
C SER A 302 27.70 0.77 -10.02
N VAL A 303 27.11 1.97 -10.01
CA VAL A 303 25.92 2.28 -9.20
C VAL A 303 24.68 1.79 -9.93
N SER A 304 24.00 0.80 -9.38
CA SER A 304 22.78 0.23 -9.95
C SER A 304 21.49 0.94 -9.51
N CYS A 305 21.51 1.65 -8.39
CA CYS A 305 20.35 2.34 -7.84
C CYS A 305 20.76 3.55 -6.98
N GLY A 306 20.10 4.69 -7.19
CA GLY A 306 20.32 5.91 -6.43
C GLY A 306 20.49 7.13 -7.33
N ASP A 307 21.35 8.06 -6.90
CA ASP A 307 21.60 9.36 -7.51
C ASP A 307 23.10 9.56 -7.77
N VAL A 308 23.45 9.85 -9.01
CA VAL A 308 24.83 10.07 -9.44
C VAL A 308 24.90 11.30 -10.31
N VAL A 309 25.78 12.24 -9.95
CA VAL A 309 25.98 13.50 -10.67
C VAL A 309 27.46 13.87 -10.71
N ARG A 310 27.95 14.28 -11.87
CA ARG A 310 29.22 15.01 -12.05
C ARG A 310 29.02 16.31 -12.81
N HIS A 311 30.05 17.13 -12.84
CA HIS A 311 30.09 18.40 -13.56
C HIS A 311 29.04 19.42 -13.08
N GLY A 312 28.67 19.35 -11.80
CA GLY A 312 27.81 20.33 -11.14
C GLY A 312 26.33 20.11 -11.40
N GLY A 313 25.67 19.41 -10.48
CA GLY A 313 24.21 19.42 -10.37
C GLY A 313 23.67 20.61 -9.58
N ASP A 314 22.35 20.73 -9.51
CA ASP A 314 21.68 21.76 -8.71
C ASP A 314 21.94 21.67 -7.19
N ASN A 315 22.51 20.55 -6.72
CA ASN A 315 23.03 20.37 -5.36
C ASN A 315 24.48 19.84 -5.37
N GLY A 316 25.26 20.23 -6.37
CA GLY A 316 26.66 19.82 -6.54
C GLY A 316 26.82 18.37 -7.02
N ASP A 317 28.08 17.91 -7.04
CA ASP A 317 28.40 16.52 -7.40
C ASP A 317 27.97 15.58 -6.27
N LYS A 318 27.30 14.48 -6.63
CA LYS A 318 26.78 13.50 -5.69
C LYS A 318 27.00 12.08 -6.20
N THR A 319 27.18 11.16 -5.26
CA THR A 319 27.13 9.71 -5.54
C THR A 319 26.47 9.06 -4.33
N ILE A 320 25.15 8.94 -4.42
CA ILE A 320 24.27 8.41 -3.38
C ILE A 320 23.77 7.06 -3.87
N LYS A 321 24.09 6.01 -3.12
CA LYS A 321 23.63 4.65 -3.40
C LYS A 321 22.41 4.36 -2.54
N ALA A 322 21.41 3.73 -3.13
CA ALA A 322 20.16 3.39 -2.44
C ALA A 322 19.86 1.89 -2.57
N LEU A 323 19.13 1.35 -1.60
CA LEU A 323 18.38 0.11 -1.85
C LEU A 323 17.15 0.49 -2.68
N GLY A 324 16.94 -0.17 -3.81
CA GLY A 324 15.81 0.05 -4.71
C GLY A 324 14.74 -1.01 -4.55
N TYR A 325 13.47 -0.61 -4.62
CA TYR A 325 12.30 -1.48 -4.53
C TYR A 325 11.35 -1.19 -5.69
N ILE A 326 10.81 -2.23 -6.31
CA ILE A 326 9.78 -2.10 -7.35
C ILE A 326 8.60 -2.98 -6.96
N LEU A 327 7.42 -2.36 -6.87
CA LEU A 327 6.14 -3.02 -6.62
C LEU A 327 5.12 -2.59 -7.68
N VAL A 328 4.10 -3.42 -7.90
CA VAL A 328 3.05 -3.17 -8.92
C VAL A 328 1.64 -3.43 -8.37
N GLN A 329 0.63 -2.76 -8.97
CA GLN A 329 -0.80 -2.79 -8.58
C GLN A 329 -1.77 -2.56 -9.77
#